data_AF-F4WPG7-F1
#
_entry.id   AF-F4WPG7-F1
#
_cell.length_a   1.000
_cell.length_b   1.000
_cell.length_c   1.000
_cell.angle_alpha   90.00
_cell.angle_beta   90.00
_cell.angle_gamma   90.00
#
_symmetry.space_group_name_H-M   'P 1'
#
loop_
_entity.id
_entity.type
_entity.pdbx_description
1 polymer ?
#
loop_
_entity_poly.entity_id
_entity_poly.type
_entity_poly.pdbx_seq_one_letter_code
_entity_poly.pdbx_strand_id
1 'polypeptide(L)' 'WEVLSHPPYSPDVAPSDYHLFRSMAHGLADQHFQSYEEVKNWIDSWIASKDDQFFRLEIRTLPERWEKVVASDGQYFES' A
#
# COMPACT_ATOMS: atom_id res chain seq x y z
N TRP A 1 -10.87 -1.46 20.00
CA TRP A 1 -9.93 -1.15 18.93
C TRP A 1 -8.55 -1.07 19.56
N GLU A 2 -7.50 -1.47 18.87
CA GLU A 2 -6.13 -1.43 19.38
C GLU A 2 -5.24 -0.71 18.37
N VAL A 3 -4.33 0.14 18.84
CA VAL A 3 -3.29 0.77 18.01
C VAL A 3 -2.14 -0.22 17.87
N LEU A 4 -1.78 -0.57 16.64
CA LEU A 4 -0.50 -1.23 16.40
C LEU A 4 0.62 -0.19 16.44
N SER A 5 1.72 -0.51 17.13
CA SER A 5 2.90 0.35 17.14
C SER A 5 3.47 0.44 15.72
N HIS A 6 3.71 1.66 15.26
CA HIS A 6 4.28 1.93 13.95
C HIS A 6 5.54 2.80 14.10
N PRO A 7 6.72 2.32 13.67
CA PRO A 7 7.95 3.09 13.73
C PRO A 7 7.90 4.31 12.78
N PRO A 8 8.58 5.41 13.13
CA PRO A 8 8.67 6.57 12.25
C PRO A 8 9.44 6.22 10.96
N TYR A 9 9.02 6.82 9.84
CA TYR A 9 9.66 6.64 8.52
C TYR A 9 9.70 5.19 8.02
N SER A 10 8.69 4.37 8.29
CA SER A 10 8.66 2.96 7.87
C SER A 10 7.55 2.64 6.85
N PRO A 11 7.57 3.26 5.66
CA PRO A 11 6.57 3.01 4.61
C PRO A 11 6.65 1.57 4.06
N ASP A 12 7.80 0.92 4.18
CA ASP A 12 8.03 -0.50 3.92
C ASP A 12 7.24 -1.43 4.85
N VAL A 13 6.78 -0.93 5.99
CA VAL A 13 5.97 -1.67 6.98
C VAL A 13 4.51 -1.20 6.99
N ALA A 14 4.18 -0.15 6.23
CA ALA A 14 2.81 0.34 6.09
C ALA A 14 2.12 -0.33 4.88
N PRO A 15 1.12 -1.19 5.10
CA PRO A 15 0.37 -1.89 4.05
C PRO A 15 -0.01 -0.99 2.87
N SER A 16 -0.59 0.17 3.19
CA SER A 16 -1.09 1.12 2.22
C SER A 16 0.01 1.69 1.32
N ASP A 17 1.21 1.93 1.86
CA ASP A 17 2.31 2.53 1.11
C ASP A 17 2.99 1.51 0.18
N TYR A 18 3.31 0.32 0.70
CA TYR A 18 4.08 -0.65 -0.10
C TYR A 18 3.24 -1.44 -1.12
N HIS A 19 1.92 -1.52 -0.95
CA HIS A 19 1.04 -2.31 -1.80
C HIS A 19 -0.03 -1.46 -2.51
N LEU A 20 -0.94 -0.85 -1.75
CA LEU A 20 -2.12 -0.16 -2.30
C LEU A 20 -1.71 1.04 -3.15
N PHE A 21 -1.00 2.00 -2.58
CA PHE A 21 -0.55 3.21 -3.28
C PHE A 21 0.50 2.89 -4.33
N ARG A 22 1.37 1.91 -4.08
CA ARG A 22 2.32 1.42 -5.10
C ARG A 22 1.60 0.90 -6.34
N SER A 23 0.56 0.08 -6.17
CA SER A 23 -0.25 -0.42 -7.28
C SER A 23 -1.06 0.69 -7.95
N MET A 24 -1.62 1.61 -7.17
CA MET A 24 -2.42 2.72 -7.67
C MET A 24 -1.58 3.71 -8.49
N ALA A 25 -0.35 3.99 -8.07
CA ALA A 25 0.57 4.90 -8.76
C ALA A 25 0.84 4.45 -10.20
N HIS A 26 0.95 3.13 -10.44
CA HIS A 26 1.07 2.60 -11.81
C HIS A 26 -0.17 2.91 -12.67
N GLY A 27 -1.37 2.83 -12.11
CA GLY A 27 -2.60 3.19 -12.81
C GLY A 27 -2.77 4.68 -13.02
N LEU A 28 -2.24 5.50 -12.11
CA LEU A 28 -2.31 6.96 -12.15
C LEU A 28 -1.31 7.59 -13.13
N ALA A 29 -0.19 6.92 -13.41
CA ALA A 29 0.91 7.48 -14.21
C ALA A 29 0.46 7.99 -15.59
N ASP A 30 -0.54 7.37 -16.20
CA ASP A 30 -1.04 7.71 -17.53
C ASP A 30 -2.34 8.54 -17.51
N GLN A 31 -2.83 8.94 -16.34
CA GLN A 31 -4.10 9.64 -16.19
C GLN A 31 -3.94 11.16 -16.14
N HIS A 32 -4.83 11.86 -16.84
CA HIS A 32 -4.95 13.31 -16.77
C HIS A 32 -6.38 13.67 -16.38
N PHE A 33 -6.56 14.18 -15.17
CA PHE A 33 -7.86 14.56 -14.65
C PHE A 33 -8.08 16.07 -14.77
N GLN A 34 -9.28 16.47 -15.17
CA GLN A 34 -9.68 17.88 -15.31
C GLN A 34 -10.51 18.38 -14.13
N SER A 35 -10.98 17.47 -13.27
CA SER A 35 -11.80 17.80 -12.12
C SER A 35 -11.57 16.87 -10.94
N TYR A 36 -11.97 17.32 -9.75
CA TYR A 36 -11.99 16.50 -8.56
C TYR A 36 -12.93 15.28 -8.69
N GLU A 37 -14.06 15.46 -9.39
CA GLU A 37 -15.03 14.40 -9.58
C GLU A 37 -14.47 13.25 -10.44
N GLU A 38 -13.67 13.56 -11.46
CA GLU A 38 -12.96 12.56 -12.26
C GLU A 38 -11.95 11.76 -11.42
N VAL A 39 -11.18 12.43 -10.56
CA VAL A 39 -10.24 11.77 -9.64
C VAL A 39 -11.00 10.81 -8.72
N LYS A 40 -12.09 11.27 -8.11
CA LYS A 40 -12.90 10.47 -7.20
C LYS A 40 -13.48 9.24 -7.91
N ASN A 41 -14.10 9.43 -9.06
CA ASN A 41 -14.71 8.35 -9.83
C ASN A 41 -13.68 7.32 -10.31
N TRP A 42 -12.47 7.77 -10.68
CA TRP A 42 -11.37 6.89 -11.03
C TRP A 42 -10.91 6.05 -9.84
N ILE A 43 -10.71 6.67 -8.66
CA ILE A 43 -10.32 5.97 -7.44
C ILE A 43 -11.37 4.94 -7.04
N ASP A 44 -12.65 5.32 -7.04
CA ASP A 44 -13.76 4.43 -6.68
C ASP A 44 -13.81 3.22 -7.64
N SER A 45 -13.66 3.45 -8.95
CA SER A 45 -13.63 2.38 -9.95
C SER A 45 -12.40 1.49 -9.81
N TRP A 46 -11.23 2.08 -9.53
CA TRP A 46 -9.98 1.34 -9.38
C TRP A 46 -10.04 0.43 -8.15
N ILE A 47 -10.54 0.92 -7.01
CA ILE A 47 -10.72 0.12 -5.79
C ILE A 47 -11.72 -1.01 -6.05
N ALA A 48 -12.86 -0.70 -6.67
CA ALA A 48 -13.88 -1.71 -7.00
C ALA A 48 -13.40 -2.76 -8.00
N SER A 49 -12.38 -2.46 -8.81
CA SER A 49 -11.78 -3.41 -9.75
C SER A 49 -10.86 -4.45 -9.09
N LYS A 50 -10.43 -4.22 -7.84
CA LYS A 50 -9.55 -5.15 -7.11
C LYS A 50 -10.36 -6.27 -6.48
N ASP A 51 -9.82 -7.47 -6.58
CA ASP A 51 -10.41 -8.63 -5.91
C ASP A 51 -10.09 -8.64 -4.39
N ASP A 52 -10.86 -9.42 -3.63
CA ASP A 52 -10.65 -9.56 -2.19
C ASP A 52 -9.26 -10.14 -1.84
N GLN A 53 -8.65 -10.92 -2.72
CA GLN A 53 -7.32 -11.49 -2.49
C GLN A 53 -6.24 -10.41 -2.54
N PHE A 54 -6.37 -9.38 -3.37
CA PHE A 54 -5.47 -8.23 -3.43
C PHE A 54 -5.26 -7.63 -2.03
N PHE A 55 -6.36 -7.27 -1.35
CA PHE A 55 -6.31 -6.69 0.00
C PHE A 55 -5.88 -7.73 1.06
N ARG A 56 -6.25 -9.00 0.90
CA ARG A 56 -5.84 -10.05 1.86
C ARG A 56 -4.35 -10.36 1.78
N LEU A 57 -3.77 -10.36 0.59
CA LEU A 57 -2.35 -10.62 0.37
C LEU A 57 -1.50 -9.53 1.02
N GLU A 58 -1.92 -8.27 0.90
CA GLU A 58 -1.27 -7.14 1.55
C GLU A 58 -1.10 -7.36 3.06
N ILE A 59 -2.17 -7.73 3.76
CA ILE A 59 -2.13 -8.00 5.21
C ILE A 59 -1.33 -9.27 5.54
N ARG A 60 -1.42 -10.30 4.70
CA ARG A 60 -0.71 -11.58 4.92
C ARG A 60 0.80 -11.48 4.74
N THR A 61 1.29 -10.53 3.95
CA THR A 61 2.74 -10.31 3.74
C THR A 61 3.38 -9.46 4.84
N LEU A 62 2.59 -8.89 5.75
CA LEU A 62 3.08 -8.05 6.83
C LEU A 62 4.04 -8.77 7.79
N PRO A 63 3.81 -10.02 8.22
CA PRO A 63 4.75 -10.76 9.07
C PRO A 63 6.11 -10.99 8.39
N GLU A 64 6.11 -11.34 7.10
CA GLU A 64 7.35 -11.54 6.33
C GLU A 64 8.16 -10.23 6.23
N ARG A 65 7.48 -9.09 6.11
CA ARG A 65 8.11 -7.76 6.14
C ARG A 65 8.70 -7.45 7.50
N TRP A 66 7.98 -7.74 8.59
CA TRP A 66 8.52 -7.57 9.94
C TRP A 66 9.78 -8.42 10.17
N GLU A 67 9.80 -9.67 9.68
CA GLU A 67 10.99 -10.51 9.74
C GLU A 67 12.17 -9.88 8.99
N LYS A 68 11.93 -9.30 7.81
CA LYS A 68 12.97 -8.59 7.04
C LYS A 68 13.49 -7.33 7.77
N VAL A 69 12.62 -6.56 8.43
CA VAL A 69 13.04 -5.41 9.25
C VAL A 69 13.98 -5.87 10.37
N VAL A 70 13.59 -6.92 11.09
CA VAL A 70 14.38 -7.47 12.20
C VAL A 70 15.72 -8.01 11.70
N ALA A 71 15.72 -8.76 10.60
CA ALA A 71 16.93 -9.29 9.98
C ALA A 71 17.87 -8.20 9.45
N SER A 72 17.33 -7.01 9.16
CA SER A 72 18.09 -5.85 8.66
C SER A 72 18.49 -4.88 9.78
N ASP A 73 18.37 -5.28 11.06
CA ASP A 73 18.63 -4.42 12.22
C ASP A 73 17.88 -3.07 12.15
N GLY A 74 16.66 -3.08 11.61
CA GLY A 74 15.82 -1.89 11.44
C GLY A 74 16.18 -1.01 10.23
N GLN A 75 17.11 -1.43 9.37
CA GLN A 75 17.37 -0.76 8.09
C GLN A 75 16.28 -1.08 7.07
N TYR A 76 16.15 -0.21 6.07
CA TYR A 76 15.29 -0.46 4.91
C TYR A 76 15.74 -1.71 4.15
N PHE A 77 14.78 -2.43 3.60
CA PHE A 77 15.01 -3.62 2.79
C PHE A 77 14.26 -3.53 1.45
N GLU A 78 14.78 -4.20 0.42
CA GLU A 78 14.08 -4.29 -0.86
C GLU A 78 12.91 -5.28 -0.78
N SER A 79 11.78 -4.85 -1.38
CA SER A 79 10.55 -5.64 -1.49
C SER A 79 10.65 -6.66 -2.61
#